data_AF-A0A183KJM9-F1
#
_entry.id   AF-A0A183KJM9-F1
#
_cell.length_a   1.000
_cell.length_b   1.000
_cell.length_c   1.000
_cell.angle_alpha   90.00
_cell.angle_beta   90.00
_cell.angle_gamma   90.00
#
_symmetry.space_group_name_H-M   'P 1'
#
loop_
_entity.id
_entity.type
_entity.pdbx_description
1 polymer ?
#
loop_
_entity_poly.entity_id
_entity_poly.type
_entity_poly.pdbx_seq_one_letter_code
_entity_poly.pdbx_strand_id
1 'polypeptide(L)'
;MKRIFRGHSAGITCLVYSGNFLYSGSLDNTVRIWNISTGVCYHTLIRPIYRNNLTETAVFTSSVSCLHLDYSQNRLVVAYHDGTVLAKHLSAFNPLINGHNHDISLTNTANNNNSSITWAFYPSTIYLDEYLYKTDYKSGSLIRCLTGDAWHIICGSDDKSIKVWQVGDNKFVHSLQEHEDGVTCAVISGSVIISGSYDKTVILYDFDVI
;
A
#
# COMPACT_ATOMS: atom_id res chain seq x y z
N MET A 1 -22.81 -14.85 -7.19
CA MET A 1 -21.68 -14.97 -8.14
C MET A 1 -20.38 -14.72 -7.37
N LYS A 2 -19.31 -15.47 -7.63
CA LYS A 2 -18.00 -15.35 -6.96
C LYS A 2 -16.91 -15.05 -8.00
N ARG A 3 -15.95 -14.18 -7.66
CA ARG A 3 -14.74 -13.92 -8.46
C ARG A 3 -13.50 -14.21 -7.61
N ILE A 4 -12.43 -14.67 -8.26
CA ILE A 4 -11.15 -14.98 -7.61
C ILE A 4 -10.05 -14.21 -8.35
N PHE A 5 -9.27 -13.44 -7.61
CA PHE A 5 -8.12 -12.67 -8.12
C PHE A 5 -6.84 -13.46 -7.83
N ARG A 6 -6.15 -13.94 -8.87
CA ARG A 6 -4.92 -14.74 -8.74
C ARG A 6 -3.75 -13.96 -9.30
N GLY A 7 -2.63 -13.95 -8.57
CA GLY A 7 -1.39 -13.30 -9.04
C GLY A 7 -0.33 -13.10 -7.96
N HIS A 8 -0.73 -12.94 -6.70
CA HIS A 8 0.22 -12.93 -5.58
C HIS A 8 0.85 -14.32 -5.39
N SER A 9 2.14 -14.35 -5.05
CA SER A 9 2.91 -15.60 -4.80
C SER A 9 3.05 -15.92 -3.31
N ALA A 10 2.56 -15.06 -2.43
CA ALA A 10 2.53 -15.27 -1.00
C ALA A 10 1.21 -14.75 -0.39
N GLY A 11 1.12 -14.81 0.95
CA GLY A 11 -0.09 -14.39 1.69
C GLY A 11 -0.43 -12.92 1.49
N ILE A 12 -1.71 -12.65 1.26
CA ILE A 12 -2.26 -11.28 1.20
C ILE A 12 -2.38 -10.76 2.63
N THR A 13 -1.79 -9.60 2.90
CA THR A 13 -1.74 -9.00 4.25
C THR A 13 -2.81 -7.93 4.44
N CYS A 14 -3.16 -7.22 3.37
CA CYS A 14 -4.06 -6.08 3.44
C CYS A 14 -4.77 -5.82 2.10
N LEU A 15 -5.93 -5.18 2.18
CA LEU A 15 -6.77 -4.83 1.04
C LEU A 15 -7.35 -3.43 1.27
N VAL A 16 -7.39 -2.62 0.21
CA VAL A 16 -8.19 -1.39 0.13
C VAL A 16 -8.86 -1.34 -1.24
N TYR A 17 -10.01 -0.67 -1.35
CA TYR A 17 -10.71 -0.54 -2.62
C TYR A 17 -11.33 0.83 -2.77
N SER A 18 -11.50 1.26 -4.02
CA SER A 18 -12.23 2.48 -4.37
C SER A 18 -12.82 2.35 -5.77
N GLY A 19 -14.12 2.64 -5.89
CA GLY A 19 -14.85 2.47 -7.14
C GLY A 19 -14.69 1.04 -7.69
N ASN A 20 -14.12 0.93 -8.90
CA ASN A 20 -13.88 -0.34 -9.57
C ASN A 20 -12.44 -0.88 -9.41
N PHE A 21 -11.63 -0.27 -8.55
CA PHE A 21 -10.25 -0.68 -8.28
C PHE A 21 -10.12 -1.36 -6.92
N LEU A 22 -9.47 -2.52 -6.91
CA LEU A 22 -9.01 -3.21 -5.71
C LEU A 22 -7.49 -3.10 -5.63
N TYR A 23 -6.96 -2.88 -4.43
CA TYR A 23 -5.53 -2.86 -4.14
C TYR A 23 -5.25 -3.95 -3.11
N SER A 24 -4.27 -4.81 -3.37
CA SER A 24 -3.88 -5.88 -2.45
C SER A 24 -2.40 -5.85 -2.16
N GLY A 25 -2.04 -5.79 -0.88
CA GLY A 25 -0.66 -5.91 -0.40
C GLY A 25 -0.36 -7.33 0.02
N SER A 26 0.89 -7.76 -0.16
CA SER A 26 1.28 -9.15 0.05
C SER A 26 2.67 -9.31 0.67
N LEU A 27 2.87 -10.47 1.27
CA LEU A 27 4.17 -10.98 1.71
C LEU A 27 5.14 -11.26 0.55
N ASP A 28 4.66 -11.22 -0.70
CA ASP A 28 5.53 -11.27 -1.90
C ASP A 28 6.17 -9.91 -2.23
N ASN A 29 6.03 -8.95 -1.32
CA ASN A 29 6.62 -7.62 -1.38
C ASN A 29 6.01 -6.70 -2.45
N THR A 30 4.88 -7.10 -3.05
CA THR A 30 4.19 -6.30 -4.07
C THR A 30 2.83 -5.81 -3.60
N VAL A 31 2.38 -4.72 -4.23
CA VAL A 31 0.97 -4.33 -4.24
C VAL A 31 0.41 -4.60 -5.62
N ARG A 32 -0.75 -5.23 -5.74
CA ARG A 32 -1.43 -5.42 -7.02
C ARG A 32 -2.69 -4.57 -7.11
N ILE A 33 -2.94 -4.01 -8.29
CA ILE A 33 -4.12 -3.22 -8.60
C ILE A 33 -4.98 -3.99 -9.59
N TRP A 34 -6.25 -4.19 -9.25
CA TRP A 34 -7.18 -5.02 -10.00
C TRP A 34 -8.41 -4.23 -10.42
N ASN A 35 -8.97 -4.57 -11.57
CA ASN A 35 -10.33 -4.21 -11.92
C ASN A 35 -11.31 -5.20 -11.26
N ILE A 36 -12.19 -4.70 -10.40
CA ILE A 36 -13.15 -5.54 -9.66
C ILE A 36 -14.14 -6.22 -10.60
N SER A 37 -14.67 -5.47 -11.56
CA SER A 37 -15.68 -5.96 -12.52
C SER A 37 -15.15 -7.08 -13.41
N THR A 38 -13.93 -6.94 -13.93
CA THR A 38 -13.35 -7.88 -14.91
C THR A 38 -12.48 -8.96 -14.26
N GLY A 39 -11.87 -8.69 -13.10
CA GLY A 39 -10.88 -9.56 -12.47
C GLY A 39 -9.45 -9.38 -12.98
N VAL A 40 -9.23 -8.46 -13.93
CA VAL A 40 -7.91 -8.23 -14.55
C VAL A 40 -7.00 -7.49 -13.56
N CYS A 41 -5.77 -7.95 -13.41
CA CYS A 41 -4.70 -7.21 -12.74
C CYS A 41 -4.15 -6.17 -13.72
N TYR A 42 -4.28 -4.88 -13.40
CA TYR A 42 -3.71 -3.81 -14.22
C TYR A 42 -2.24 -3.58 -13.91
N HIS A 43 -1.90 -3.49 -12.62
CA HIS A 43 -0.57 -3.09 -12.20
C HIS A 43 -0.04 -3.97 -11.08
N THR A 44 1.28 -4.17 -11.08
CA THR A 44 2.05 -4.71 -9.97
C THR A 44 3.03 -3.63 -9.52
N LEU A 45 2.89 -3.16 -8.29
CA LEU A 45 3.72 -2.13 -7.69
C LEU A 45 4.85 -2.80 -6.92
N ILE A 46 6.07 -2.32 -7.13
CA ILE A 46 7.29 -2.85 -6.54
C ILE A 46 8.09 -1.68 -5.97
N ARG A 47 8.59 -1.81 -4.74
CA ARG A 47 9.54 -0.83 -4.19
C ARG A 47 10.94 -1.15 -4.76
N PRO A 48 11.66 -0.24 -5.41
CA PRO A 48 13.07 -0.45 -5.71
C PRO A 48 13.92 -0.19 -4.45
N ILE A 49 15.00 -0.95 -4.26
CA ILE A 49 16.08 -0.58 -3.34
C ILE A 49 17.30 -0.25 -4.18
N TYR A 50 17.67 1.03 -4.23
CA TYR A 50 18.97 1.44 -4.74
C TYR A 50 20.00 1.20 -3.62
N ARG A 51 20.79 0.14 -3.72
CA ARG A 51 22.03 0.01 -2.94
C ARG A 51 23.19 0.52 -3.79
N ASN A 52 23.99 1.39 -3.18
CA ASN A 52 25.21 1.95 -3.72
C ASN A 52 26.05 0.91 -4.51
N ASN A 53 26.14 1.11 -5.83
CA ASN A 53 27.16 0.74 -6.82
C ASN A 53 28.06 -0.52 -6.71
N LEU A 54 27.76 -1.55 -5.90
CA LEU A 54 28.69 -2.71 -5.80
C LEU A 54 28.08 -4.11 -5.94
N THR A 55 26.77 -4.27 -6.13
CA THR A 55 26.19 -5.61 -6.38
C THR A 55 25.01 -5.55 -7.35
N GLU A 56 25.15 -6.15 -8.53
CA GLU A 56 24.10 -6.32 -9.56
C GLU A 56 23.01 -7.35 -9.17
N THR A 57 22.74 -7.53 -7.88
CA THR A 57 21.70 -8.45 -7.39
C THR A 57 20.46 -7.67 -7.00
N ALA A 58 19.36 -7.90 -7.73
CA ALA A 58 18.04 -7.43 -7.33
C ALA A 58 17.63 -8.15 -6.03
N VAL A 59 17.87 -7.52 -4.88
CA VAL A 59 17.39 -8.01 -3.59
C VAL A 59 16.00 -7.42 -3.36
N PHE A 60 15.01 -8.30 -3.30
CA PHE A 60 13.61 -7.94 -3.09
C PHE A 60 13.39 -7.28 -1.72
N THR A 61 12.38 -6.41 -1.68
CA THR A 61 12.06 -5.51 -0.57
C THR A 61 11.42 -6.20 0.62
N SER A 62 11.13 -5.44 1.67
CA SER A 62 10.30 -5.91 2.78
C SER A 62 8.85 -6.15 2.33
N SER A 63 8.14 -7.01 3.04
CA SER A 63 6.74 -7.35 2.77
C SER A 63 5.81 -6.16 2.99
N VAL A 64 4.69 -6.10 2.26
CA VAL A 64 3.66 -5.08 2.49
C VAL A 64 2.87 -5.47 3.72
N SER A 65 2.72 -4.56 4.68
CA SER A 65 1.97 -4.82 5.92
C SER A 65 0.58 -4.17 5.91
N CYS A 66 0.47 -2.93 5.45
CA CYS A 66 -0.78 -2.18 5.44
C CYS A 66 -0.91 -1.27 4.20
N LEU A 67 -2.16 -0.97 3.84
CA LEU A 67 -2.51 -0.04 2.76
C LEU A 67 -3.53 0.97 3.27
N HIS A 68 -3.44 2.20 2.77
CA HIS A 68 -4.44 3.24 2.99
C HIS A 68 -4.65 4.07 1.71
N LEU A 69 -5.91 4.42 1.44
CA LEU A 69 -6.26 5.34 0.36
C LEU A 69 -6.48 6.72 0.97
N ASP A 70 -5.53 7.61 0.73
CA ASP A 70 -5.62 9.02 1.09
C ASP A 70 -6.39 9.74 -0.03
N TYR A 71 -7.69 9.91 0.20
CA TYR A 71 -8.57 10.61 -0.75
C TYR A 71 -8.30 12.11 -0.82
N SER A 72 -7.76 12.70 0.26
CA SER A 72 -7.54 14.14 0.34
C SER A 72 -6.42 14.60 -0.59
N GLN A 73 -5.34 13.80 -0.67
CA GLN A 73 -4.24 14.04 -1.60
C GLN A 73 -4.25 13.13 -2.82
N ASN A 74 -5.28 12.28 -2.97
CA ASN A 74 -5.42 11.35 -4.08
C ASN A 74 -4.19 10.42 -4.22
N ARG A 75 -3.79 9.76 -3.12
CA ARG A 75 -2.62 8.86 -3.06
C ARG A 75 -2.98 7.50 -2.49
N LEU A 76 -2.23 6.49 -2.90
CA LEU A 76 -2.13 5.21 -2.20
C LEU A 76 -0.94 5.29 -1.26
N VAL A 77 -1.15 5.05 0.03
CA VAL A 77 -0.10 4.95 1.05
C VAL A 77 0.13 3.47 1.37
N VAL A 78 1.40 3.06 1.39
CA VAL A 78 1.85 1.67 1.52
C VAL A 78 2.85 1.57 2.66
N ALA A 79 2.51 0.79 3.68
CA ALA A 79 3.41 0.45 4.77
C ALA A 79 4.06 -0.92 4.55
N TYR A 80 5.30 -1.05 4.99
CA TYR A 80 6.11 -2.26 4.88
C TYR A 80 6.54 -2.78 6.26
N HIS A 81 6.86 -4.07 6.33
CA HIS A 81 7.32 -4.72 7.56
C HIS A 81 8.66 -4.19 8.09
N ASP A 82 9.45 -3.47 7.28
CA ASP A 82 10.70 -2.83 7.72
C ASP A 82 10.49 -1.41 8.29
N GLY A 83 9.22 -1.01 8.51
CA GLY A 83 8.84 0.31 8.96
C GLY A 83 8.70 1.33 7.83
N THR A 84 9.15 1.03 6.61
CA THR A 84 9.02 1.99 5.49
C THR A 84 7.55 2.30 5.22
N VAL A 85 7.22 3.58 5.04
CA VAL A 85 5.92 4.01 4.52
C VAL A 85 6.14 4.91 3.31
N LEU A 86 5.62 4.47 2.17
CA LEU A 86 5.66 5.18 0.89
C LEU A 86 4.26 5.65 0.52
N ALA A 87 4.16 6.63 -0.35
CA ALA A 87 2.92 6.89 -1.05
C ALA A 87 3.16 7.17 -2.52
N LYS A 88 2.13 6.97 -3.33
CA LYS A 88 2.17 7.33 -4.75
C LYS A 88 0.80 7.82 -5.18
N HIS A 89 0.80 8.87 -5.99
CA HIS A 89 -0.42 9.48 -6.47
C HIS A 89 -1.22 8.52 -7.36
N LEU A 90 -2.54 8.45 -7.13
CA LEU A 90 -3.43 7.50 -7.79
C LEU A 90 -3.50 7.71 -9.31
N SER A 91 -3.22 8.92 -9.81
CA SER A 91 -3.16 9.17 -11.25
C SER A 91 -2.07 8.35 -11.94
N ALA A 92 -1.01 7.95 -11.24
CA ALA A 92 0.06 7.11 -11.80
C ALA A 92 -0.44 5.70 -12.19
N PHE A 93 -1.61 5.30 -11.68
CA PHE A 93 -2.22 3.98 -11.89
C PHE A 93 -3.33 3.99 -12.92
N ASN A 94 -3.56 5.12 -13.61
CA ASN A 94 -4.59 5.17 -14.62
C ASN A 94 -4.11 4.42 -15.88
N PRO A 95 -4.79 3.33 -16.30
CA PRO A 95 -4.40 2.57 -17.47
C PRO A 95 -4.42 3.40 -18.76
N LEU A 96 -5.19 4.49 -18.79
CA LEU A 96 -5.30 5.40 -19.96
C LEU A 96 -4.09 6.32 -20.13
N ILE A 97 -3.32 6.58 -19.06
CA ILE A 97 -2.18 7.51 -19.09
C ILE A 97 -0.91 6.79 -19.56
N ASN A 98 -0.79 5.49 -19.30
CA ASN A 98 0.41 4.69 -19.58
C ASN A 98 0.38 3.96 -20.94
N GLY A 99 -0.09 4.63 -22.00
CA GLY A 99 0.17 4.21 -23.40
C GLY A 99 -0.48 2.92 -23.91
N HIS A 100 -1.36 2.25 -23.15
CA HIS A 100 -2.04 1.03 -23.60
C HIS A 100 -3.11 1.23 -24.69
N ASN A 101 -3.20 2.43 -25.28
CA ASN A 101 -3.96 2.66 -26.51
C ASN A 101 -3.18 2.29 -27.78
N HIS A 102 -1.88 1.95 -27.70
CA HIS A 102 -1.09 1.64 -28.90
C HIS A 102 -1.00 0.15 -29.30
N ASP A 103 -1.49 -0.79 -28.48
CA ASP A 103 -1.55 -2.22 -28.85
C ASP A 103 -2.95 -2.71 -29.25
N ILE A 104 -3.89 -1.79 -29.52
CA ILE A 104 -5.22 -2.13 -30.09
C ILE A 104 -5.14 -2.33 -31.61
N SER A 105 -3.97 -2.18 -32.23
CA SER A 105 -3.77 -2.50 -33.65
C SER A 105 -2.53 -3.35 -33.88
N LEU A 106 -2.76 -4.50 -34.53
CA LEU A 106 -1.81 -5.37 -35.26
C LEU A 106 -1.29 -6.62 -34.52
N THR A 107 -2.11 -7.67 -34.52
CA THR A 107 -1.77 -8.94 -35.23
C THR A 107 -3.06 -9.70 -35.56
N ASN A 108 -3.85 -9.14 -36.48
CA ASN A 108 -4.91 -9.88 -37.16
C ASN A 108 -4.34 -10.49 -38.44
N THR A 109 -3.38 -11.41 -38.29
CA THR A 109 -2.93 -12.28 -39.38
C THR A 109 -2.65 -13.67 -38.85
N ALA A 110 -3.73 -14.46 -38.80
CA ALA A 110 -3.88 -15.71 -39.54
C ALA A 110 -4.59 -16.79 -38.73
N ASN A 111 -5.70 -17.21 -39.35
CA ASN A 111 -6.13 -18.58 -39.53
C ASN A 111 -7.36 -19.00 -38.72
N ASN A 112 -8.47 -19.06 -39.44
CA ASN A 112 -9.67 -19.79 -39.08
C ASN A 112 -9.28 -21.19 -38.64
N ASN A 113 -9.30 -21.48 -37.35
CA ASN A 113 -9.55 -22.79 -36.76
C ASN A 113 -9.68 -22.61 -35.24
N ASN A 114 -10.87 -22.93 -34.73
CA ASN A 114 -11.23 -23.02 -33.30
C ASN A 114 -10.02 -23.17 -32.37
N SER A 115 -9.57 -22.05 -31.82
CA SER A 115 -8.71 -22.01 -30.65
C SER A 115 -8.95 -20.66 -29.97
N SER A 116 -9.49 -20.73 -28.76
CA SER A 116 -9.72 -19.58 -27.89
C SER A 116 -8.38 -18.88 -27.63
N ILE A 117 -8.17 -17.73 -28.29
CA ILE A 117 -7.02 -16.85 -28.06
C ILE A 117 -7.23 -16.21 -26.68
N THR A 118 -6.58 -16.76 -25.66
CA THR A 118 -6.43 -16.10 -24.37
C THR A 118 -5.27 -15.13 -24.47
N TRP A 119 -5.55 -13.85 -24.68
CA TRP A 119 -4.55 -12.79 -24.56
C TRP A 119 -4.03 -12.76 -23.12
N ALA A 120 -2.77 -13.10 -22.92
CA ALA A 120 -2.12 -12.96 -21.62
C ALA A 120 -1.91 -11.47 -21.35
N PHE A 121 -2.86 -10.84 -20.66
CA PHE A 121 -2.66 -9.51 -20.09
C PHE A 121 -1.65 -9.63 -18.95
N TYR A 122 -0.41 -9.22 -19.21
CA TYR A 122 0.59 -9.07 -18.16
C TYR A 122 0.39 -7.72 -17.47
N PRO A 123 0.26 -7.67 -16.14
CA PRO A 123 0.14 -6.42 -15.42
C PRO A 123 1.43 -5.61 -15.58
N SER A 124 1.32 -4.29 -15.77
CA SER A 124 2.50 -3.43 -15.86
C SER A 124 3.13 -3.21 -14.48
N THR A 125 4.46 -3.09 -14.47
CA THR A 125 5.23 -2.84 -13.24
C THR A 125 5.33 -1.35 -12.97
N ILE A 126 5.01 -0.91 -11.75
CA ILE A 126 5.16 0.48 -11.30
C ILE A 126 6.10 0.52 -10.10
N TYR A 127 7.13 1.35 -10.15
CA TYR A 127 8.05 1.51 -9.02
C TYR A 127 7.48 2.45 -7.95
N LEU A 128 7.60 2.06 -6.67
CA LEU A 128 7.29 2.87 -5.49
C LEU A 128 8.59 3.41 -4.89
N ASP A 129 9.02 4.57 -5.33
CA ASP A 129 10.30 5.22 -5.00
C ASP A 129 10.16 6.51 -4.18
N GLU A 130 8.95 7.08 -4.10
CA GLU A 130 8.65 8.27 -3.30
C GLU A 130 8.53 7.94 -1.80
N TYR A 131 9.59 8.23 -1.05
CA TYR A 131 9.61 8.12 0.40
C TYR A 131 9.06 9.37 1.06
N LEU A 132 7.95 9.22 1.81
CA LEU A 132 7.25 10.33 2.43
C LEU A 132 7.36 10.33 3.95
N TYR A 133 7.30 9.16 4.59
CA TYR A 133 7.27 9.09 6.05
C TYR A 133 8.42 8.25 6.58
N LYS A 134 9.39 8.93 7.21
CA LYS A 134 10.46 8.25 7.93
C LYS A 134 9.96 7.74 9.25
N THR A 135 9.99 6.42 9.40
CA THR A 135 9.74 5.77 10.68
C THR A 135 11.06 5.33 11.28
N ASP A 136 11.21 5.54 12.57
CA ASP A 136 12.26 5.06 13.44
C ASP A 136 11.72 3.96 14.37
N TYR A 137 10.89 3.05 13.84
CA TYR A 137 10.42 1.89 14.60
C TYR A 137 11.59 1.02 15.07
N LYS A 138 11.45 0.41 16.24
CA LYS A 138 12.47 -0.53 16.76
C LYS A 138 12.69 -1.66 15.75
N SER A 139 13.95 -2.01 15.50
CA SER A 139 14.33 -3.06 14.55
C SER A 139 13.51 -4.34 14.77
N GLY A 140 12.89 -4.84 13.71
CA GLY A 140 12.03 -6.04 13.73
C GLY A 140 10.58 -5.81 14.15
N SER A 141 10.19 -4.57 14.49
CA SER A 141 8.80 -4.24 14.82
C SER A 141 7.98 -4.03 13.56
N LEU A 142 6.77 -4.60 13.53
CA LEU A 142 5.92 -4.55 12.36
C LEU A 142 4.87 -3.46 12.50
N ILE A 143 4.62 -2.74 11.40
CA ILE A 143 3.43 -1.87 11.29
C ILE A 143 2.20 -2.77 11.18
N ARG A 144 1.21 -2.56 12.06
CA ARG A 144 -0.01 -3.36 12.16
C ARG A 144 -1.24 -2.67 11.59
N CYS A 145 -1.26 -1.35 11.66
CA CYS A 145 -2.32 -0.55 11.08
C CYS A 145 -1.74 0.72 10.46
N LEU A 146 -2.40 1.17 9.39
CA LEU A 146 -2.13 2.41 8.68
C LEU A 146 -3.48 3.02 8.36
N THR A 147 -3.70 4.26 8.77
CA THR A 147 -4.92 5.00 8.43
C THR A 147 -4.61 6.50 8.43
N GLY A 148 -5.51 7.30 7.89
CA GLY A 148 -5.37 8.75 7.84
C GLY A 148 -6.68 9.46 7.61
N ASP A 149 -6.61 10.77 7.75
CA ASP A 149 -7.65 11.73 7.37
C ASP A 149 -7.05 12.79 6.42
N ALA A 150 -7.72 13.93 6.26
CA ALA A 150 -7.26 14.98 5.36
C ALA A 150 -5.97 15.69 5.81
N TRP A 151 -5.60 15.55 7.08
CA TRP A 151 -4.52 16.31 7.71
C TRP A 151 -3.42 15.41 8.24
N HIS A 152 -3.74 14.15 8.54
CA HIS A 152 -2.89 13.24 9.28
C HIS A 152 -2.84 11.86 8.64
N ILE A 153 -1.67 11.24 8.74
CA ILE A 153 -1.46 9.80 8.55
C ILE A 153 -0.95 9.24 9.88
N ILE A 154 -1.48 8.10 10.30
CA ILE A 154 -1.05 7.40 11.51
C ILE A 154 -0.69 5.95 11.22
N CYS A 155 0.28 5.45 11.98
CA CYS A 155 0.72 4.06 11.93
C CYS A 155 0.86 3.51 13.35
N GLY A 156 0.19 2.40 13.65
CA GLY A 156 0.37 1.62 14.88
C GLY A 156 1.32 0.44 14.65
N SER A 157 2.13 0.12 15.64
CA SER A 157 3.23 -0.85 15.53
C SER A 157 3.35 -1.78 16.74
N ASP A 158 4.01 -2.93 16.52
CA ASP A 158 4.42 -3.85 17.60
C ASP A 158 5.36 -3.20 18.61
N ASP A 159 6.03 -2.11 18.25
CA ASP A 159 6.92 -1.39 19.18
C ASP A 159 6.17 -0.56 20.22
N LYS A 160 4.84 -0.76 20.29
CA LYS A 160 3.87 -0.11 21.20
C LYS A 160 3.57 1.34 20.84
N SER A 161 4.13 1.84 19.74
CA SER A 161 3.95 3.23 19.34
C SER A 161 2.90 3.44 18.27
N ILE A 162 2.27 4.60 18.33
CA ILE A 162 1.53 5.21 17.23
C ILE A 162 2.34 6.40 16.76
N LYS A 163 2.73 6.38 15.49
CA LYS A 163 3.40 7.52 14.86
C LYS A 163 2.37 8.31 14.05
N VAL A 164 2.48 9.64 14.11
CA VAL A 164 1.56 10.59 13.48
C VAL A 164 2.36 11.53 12.59
N TRP A 165 1.93 11.69 11.35
CA TRP A 165 2.50 12.63 10.38
C TRP A 165 1.43 13.57 9.84
N GLN A 166 1.81 14.82 9.60
CA GLN A 166 1.00 15.79 8.90
C GLN A 166 1.12 15.58 7.39
N VAL A 167 0.00 15.63 6.69
CA VAL A 167 -0.12 15.23 5.28
C VAL A 167 0.39 16.32 4.32
N GLY A 168 0.25 17.61 4.67
CA GLY A 168 0.64 18.73 3.81
C GLY A 168 2.14 18.82 3.52
N ASP A 169 2.97 18.73 4.56
CA ASP A 169 4.44 18.82 4.48
C ASP A 169 5.13 17.46 4.71
N ASN A 170 4.36 16.39 4.91
CA ASN A 170 4.82 15.04 5.28
C ASN A 170 5.69 15.04 6.55
N LYS A 171 5.42 15.98 7.47
CA LYS A 171 6.21 16.15 8.68
C LYS A 171 5.75 15.22 9.78
N PHE A 172 6.70 14.60 10.47
CA PHE A 172 6.44 13.86 11.70
C PHE A 172 5.98 14.81 12.82
N VAL A 173 4.87 14.48 13.48
CA VAL A 173 4.24 15.31 14.51
C VAL A 173 4.40 14.68 15.90
N HIS A 174 3.94 13.44 16.07
CA HIS A 174 3.89 12.77 17.38
C HIS A 174 4.28 11.29 17.32
N SER A 175 4.83 10.80 18.42
CA SER A 175 4.96 9.37 18.74
C SER A 175 4.30 9.13 20.09
N LEU A 176 3.15 8.46 20.07
CA LEU A 176 2.36 8.12 21.25
C LEU A 176 2.79 6.72 21.72
N GLN A 177 3.22 6.57 22.96
CA GLN A 177 3.78 5.31 23.51
C GLN A 177 3.19 4.97 24.89
N GLU A 178 1.88 5.08 25.02
CA GLU A 178 1.19 4.77 26.28
C GLU A 178 0.78 3.29 26.38
N HIS A 179 0.71 2.58 25.24
CA HIS A 179 0.41 1.15 25.23
C HIS A 179 1.56 0.32 25.81
N GLU A 180 1.20 -0.77 26.51
CA GLU A 180 2.17 -1.69 27.13
C GLU A 180 2.54 -2.86 26.21
N ASP A 181 1.82 -3.04 25.10
CA ASP A 181 2.07 -4.06 24.07
C ASP A 181 1.73 -3.51 22.66
N GLY A 182 1.93 -4.32 21.62
CA GLY A 182 1.80 -3.92 20.22
C GLY A 182 0.43 -3.35 19.86
N VAL A 183 0.43 -2.19 19.19
CA VAL A 183 -0.79 -1.52 18.73
C VAL A 183 -1.31 -2.24 17.49
N THR A 184 -2.50 -2.82 17.58
CA THR A 184 -3.06 -3.71 16.56
C THR A 184 -3.99 -2.99 15.59
N CYS A 185 -4.68 -1.96 16.05
CA CYS A 185 -5.59 -1.15 15.25
C CYS A 185 -5.61 0.29 15.76
N ALA A 186 -5.87 1.22 14.85
CA ALA A 186 -6.06 2.62 15.19
C ALA A 186 -6.98 3.29 14.17
N VAL A 187 -7.69 4.32 14.61
CA VAL A 187 -8.52 5.21 13.79
C VAL A 187 -8.21 6.65 14.15
N ILE A 188 -8.34 7.54 13.17
CA ILE A 188 -8.15 8.99 13.34
C ILE A 188 -9.30 9.74 12.71
N SER A 189 -9.74 10.82 13.36
CA SER A 189 -10.69 11.77 12.81
C SER A 189 -10.46 13.13 13.44
N GLY A 190 -9.85 14.06 12.70
CA GLY A 190 -9.55 15.40 13.21
C GLY A 190 -8.47 15.32 14.28
N SER A 191 -8.81 15.74 15.49
CA SER A 191 -7.90 15.80 16.66
C SER A 191 -7.94 14.57 17.56
N VAL A 192 -8.71 13.55 17.18
CA VAL A 192 -8.90 12.35 17.99
C VAL A 192 -8.25 11.15 17.30
N ILE A 193 -7.38 10.47 18.05
CA ILE A 193 -6.86 9.14 17.70
C ILE A 193 -7.41 8.14 18.72
N ILE A 194 -7.96 7.03 18.24
CA ILE A 194 -8.36 5.90 19.07
C ILE A 194 -7.56 4.69 18.63
N SER A 195 -7.00 3.96 19.58
CA SER A 195 -6.13 2.82 19.32
C SER A 195 -6.45 1.64 20.22
N GLY A 196 -6.22 0.42 19.72
CA GLY A 196 -6.37 -0.82 20.45
C GLY A 196 -5.11 -1.68 20.36
N SER A 197 -4.75 -2.33 21.45
CA SER A 197 -3.49 -3.06 21.60
C SER A 197 -3.67 -4.46 22.18
N TYR A 198 -2.64 -5.30 22.00
CA TYR A 198 -2.52 -6.59 22.68
C TYR A 198 -2.47 -6.48 24.22
N ASP A 199 -2.20 -5.30 24.77
CA ASP A 199 -2.24 -5.03 26.21
C ASP A 199 -3.66 -5.03 26.81
N LYS A 200 -4.68 -5.29 25.98
CA LYS A 200 -6.10 -5.37 26.33
C LYS A 200 -6.74 -4.01 26.65
N THR A 201 -6.13 -2.92 26.20
CA THR A 201 -6.65 -1.56 26.39
C THR A 201 -7.04 -0.91 25.06
N VAL A 202 -7.93 0.09 25.18
CA VAL A 202 -8.22 1.06 24.14
C VAL A 202 -7.85 2.43 24.69
N ILE A 203 -6.99 3.16 23.98
CA ILE A 203 -6.56 4.51 24.37
C ILE A 203 -7.11 5.52 23.37
N LEU A 204 -7.77 6.55 23.90
CA LEU A 204 -8.18 7.75 23.18
C LEU A 204 -7.17 8.86 23.47
N TYR A 205 -6.62 9.43 22.41
CA TYR A 205 -5.78 10.61 22.45
C TYR A 205 -6.55 11.76 21.84
N ASP A 206 -6.71 12.82 22.63
CA ASP A 206 -7.21 14.11 22.17
C ASP A 206 -6.03 15.08 22.15
N PHE A 207 -5.67 15.56 20.96
CA PHE A 207 -4.56 16.49 20.78
C PHE A 207 -5.01 17.91 20.39
N ASP A 208 -6.31 18.24 20.54
CA ASP A 208 -6.76 19.65 20.62
C ASP A 208 -6.55 20.25 22.01
N VAL A 209 -6.41 19.40 23.03
CA VAL A 209 -6.28 19.77 24.45
C VAL A 209 -4.82 19.90 24.90
N ILE A 210 -3.86 19.77 23.96
CA ILE A 210 -2.41 19.80 24.23
C ILE A 210 -1.77 21.05 23.63
#